data_AF-A0A964PNY4-F1
#
_entry.id   AF-A0A964PNY4-F1
#
_cell.length_a   1.000
_cell.length_b   1.000
_cell.length_c   1.000
_cell.angle_alpha   90.00
_cell.angle_beta   90.00
_cell.angle_gamma   90.00
#
_symmetry.space_group_name_H-M   'P 1'
#
loop_
_entity.id
_entity.type
_entity.pdbx_description
1 polymer ?
#
loop_
_entity_poly.entity_id
_entity_poly.type
_entity_poly.pdbx_seq_one_letter_code
_entity_poly.pdbx_strand_id
1 'polypeptide(L)'
;MICALSAILAACKAPDLKPDFLKRDKPVAVAPSPRPVPTPAPSLVDPSLTPRELLTARLLNPRSADSATPGMTVGKLIEFADRYLACDCANTRFAKAWHPIEGGYELATNAGQVRPLRFICSGIGEALSCYLTEIDRGAALTNLTERFMPGGDFIEFIYGHGLNCPRVEPCPSPIPGLK
;
A
#
# COMPACT_ATOMS: atom_id res chain seq x y z
N MET A 1 -20.73 -47.30 -40.17
CA MET A 1 -21.80 -47.71 -39.24
C MET A 1 -21.79 -46.71 -38.10
N ILE A 2 -22.50 -45.58 -38.10
CA ILE A 2 -23.96 -45.30 -38.14
C ILE A 2 -24.76 -46.10 -37.10
N CYS A 3 -25.23 -45.41 -36.05
CA CYS A 3 -26.58 -45.42 -35.44
C CYS A 3 -26.52 -44.70 -34.06
N ALA A 4 -26.98 -43.45 -33.94
CA ALA A 4 -28.34 -43.01 -33.52
C ALA A 4 -28.55 -43.04 -31.98
N LEU A 5 -28.59 -41.88 -31.28
CA LEU A 5 -29.76 -41.03 -30.96
C LEU A 5 -30.89 -41.75 -30.20
N SER A 6 -31.18 -41.32 -28.96
CA SER A 6 -32.56 -41.05 -28.47
C SER A 6 -32.59 -40.54 -27.03
N ALA A 7 -33.30 -39.42 -26.84
CA ALA A 7 -33.73 -38.85 -25.58
C ALA A 7 -35.12 -39.40 -25.20
N ILE A 8 -35.44 -39.51 -23.91
CA ILE A 8 -36.82 -39.71 -23.44
C ILE A 8 -37.10 -38.82 -22.22
N LEU A 9 -38.11 -37.96 -22.40
CA LEU A 9 -38.80 -37.17 -21.37
C LEU A 9 -39.64 -38.08 -20.47
N ALA A 10 -39.76 -37.74 -19.18
CA ALA A 10 -40.86 -38.20 -18.34
C ALA A 10 -41.61 -36.98 -17.78
N ALA A 11 -42.85 -36.81 -18.23
CA ALA A 11 -43.80 -35.81 -17.76
C ALA A 11 -44.78 -36.41 -16.75
N CYS A 12 -45.07 -35.59 -15.73
CA CYS A 12 -46.30 -35.41 -14.95
C CYS A 12 -47.25 -36.58 -14.65
N LYS A 13 -47.52 -36.78 -13.35
CA LYS A 13 -48.84 -37.18 -12.88
C LYS A 13 -49.13 -36.62 -11.47
N ALA A 14 -50.01 -35.62 -11.41
CA ALA A 14 -50.86 -35.37 -10.24
C ALA A 14 -52.17 -36.15 -10.43
N PRO A 15 -52.91 -36.49 -9.35
CA PRO A 15 -54.06 -35.65 -9.03
C PRO A 15 -54.45 -35.52 -7.53
N ASP A 16 -55.18 -34.43 -7.28
CA ASP A 16 -56.31 -34.19 -6.37
C ASP A 16 -56.24 -34.33 -4.82
N LEU A 17 -56.13 -33.14 -4.20
CA LEU A 17 -56.97 -32.51 -3.16
C LEU A 17 -58.08 -33.34 -2.47
N LYS A 18 -58.13 -33.27 -1.12
CA LYS A 18 -59.09 -32.43 -0.36
C LYS A 18 -58.77 -32.39 1.17
N PRO A 19 -59.33 -31.41 1.91
CA PRO A 19 -58.68 -30.73 3.04
C PRO A 19 -59.17 -31.25 4.40
N ASP A 20 -58.40 -30.95 5.45
CA ASP A 20 -58.93 -31.02 6.81
C ASP A 20 -58.72 -29.72 7.58
N PHE A 21 -59.86 -29.25 8.05
CA PHE A 21 -60.11 -28.02 8.77
C PHE A 21 -59.67 -28.17 10.24
N LEU A 22 -59.30 -27.03 10.84
CA LEU A 22 -59.23 -26.77 12.28
C LEU A 22 -58.03 -27.38 13.04
N LYS A 23 -56.98 -26.57 13.24
CA LYS A 23 -56.24 -26.52 14.51
C LYS A 23 -55.56 -25.17 14.75
N ARG A 24 -56.32 -24.31 15.45
CA ARG A 24 -55.96 -23.45 16.58
C ARG A 24 -54.64 -22.66 16.49
N ASP A 25 -54.78 -21.35 16.29
CA ASP A 25 -53.74 -20.34 16.44
C ASP A 25 -53.02 -20.44 17.79
N LYS A 26 -51.69 -20.47 17.74
CA LYS A 26 -50.80 -20.21 18.86
C LYS A 26 -50.06 -18.90 18.53
N PRO A 27 -50.11 -17.87 19.38
CA PRO A 27 -49.43 -16.62 19.06
C PRO A 27 -47.92 -16.88 19.07
N VAL A 28 -47.29 -16.77 17.90
CA VAL A 28 -45.84 -16.73 17.78
C VAL A 28 -45.39 -15.39 18.35
N ALA A 29 -44.66 -15.43 19.46
CA ALA A 29 -43.98 -14.27 19.99
C ALA A 29 -43.04 -13.71 18.92
N VAL A 30 -43.28 -12.46 18.51
CA VAL A 30 -42.41 -11.74 17.59
C VAL A 30 -41.05 -11.55 18.26
N ALA A 31 -40.03 -12.20 17.71
CA ALA A 31 -38.65 -11.97 18.12
C ALA A 31 -38.28 -10.50 17.84
N PRO A 32 -37.60 -9.79 18.76
CA PRO A 32 -37.18 -8.42 18.51
C PRO A 32 -36.19 -8.40 17.34
N SER A 33 -36.43 -7.49 16.39
CA SER A 33 -35.56 -7.28 15.23
C SER A 33 -34.09 -7.15 15.66
N PRO A 34 -33.14 -7.77 14.94
CA PRO A 34 -31.73 -7.58 15.20
C PRO A 34 -31.41 -6.08 15.06
N ARG A 35 -30.77 -5.50 16.08
CA ARG A 35 -30.30 -4.11 16.01
C ARG A 35 -29.36 -3.99 14.80
N PRO A 36 -29.45 -2.89 14.02
CA PRO A 36 -28.47 -2.62 12.97
C PRO A 36 -27.07 -2.65 13.58
N VAL A 37 -26.22 -3.55 13.09
CA VAL A 37 -24.79 -3.53 13.40
C VAL A 37 -24.27 -2.18 12.86
N PRO A 38 -23.66 -1.32 13.69
CA PRO A 38 -23.15 -0.06 13.20
C PRO A 38 -22.05 -0.36 12.18
N THR A 39 -22.28 0.02 10.92
CA THR A 39 -21.26 0.04 9.88
C THR A 39 -20.09 0.88 10.39
N PRO A 40 -18.84 0.35 10.43
CA PRO A 40 -17.71 1.15 10.87
C PRO A 40 -17.58 2.33 9.91
N ALA A 41 -17.57 3.55 10.46
CA ALA A 41 -17.23 4.74 9.68
C ALA A 41 -15.85 4.53 9.04
N PRO A 42 -15.63 4.95 7.78
CA PRO A 42 -14.32 4.85 7.16
C PRO A 42 -13.33 5.63 8.02
N SER A 43 -12.38 4.94 8.63
CA SER A 43 -11.29 5.58 9.35
C SER A 43 -10.51 6.43 8.36
N LEU A 44 -10.38 7.72 8.63
CA LEU A 44 -9.58 8.65 7.84
C LEU A 44 -8.10 8.28 8.08
N VAL A 45 -7.58 7.34 7.30
CA VAL A 45 -6.19 6.90 7.37
C VAL A 45 -5.31 8.03 6.82
N ASP A 46 -4.32 8.46 7.60
CA ASP A 46 -3.35 9.45 7.16
C ASP A 46 -2.55 8.89 5.96
N PRO A 47 -2.63 9.51 4.77
CA PRO A 47 -1.99 9.01 3.57
C PRO A 47 -0.46 9.08 3.61
N SER A 48 0.14 9.79 4.58
CA SER A 48 1.59 9.84 4.78
C SER A 48 2.13 8.60 5.49
N LEU A 49 1.25 7.81 6.13
CA LEU A 49 1.65 6.59 6.82
C LEU A 49 2.02 5.50 5.82
N THR A 50 3.17 4.88 6.02
CA THR A 50 3.59 3.72 5.23
C THR A 50 2.56 2.60 5.37
N PRO A 51 2.01 2.08 4.26
CA PRO A 51 1.09 0.94 4.28
C PRO A 51 1.67 -0.22 5.09
N ARG A 52 0.82 -0.90 5.87
CA ARG A 52 1.26 -1.86 6.88
C ARG A 52 2.07 -3.00 6.27
N GLU A 53 1.62 -3.49 5.11
CA GLU A 53 2.26 -4.51 4.30
C GLU A 53 3.65 -4.10 3.80
N LEU A 54 3.89 -2.80 3.58
CA LEU A 54 5.20 -2.30 3.14
C LEU A 54 6.20 -2.20 4.29
N LEU A 55 5.77 -2.15 5.55
CA LEU A 55 6.70 -2.01 6.68
C LEU A 55 7.75 -3.13 6.71
N THR A 56 7.35 -4.36 6.39
CA THR A 56 8.21 -5.56 6.37
C THR A 56 8.64 -5.97 4.97
N ALA A 57 8.14 -5.34 3.92
CA ALA A 57 8.47 -5.69 2.54
C ALA A 57 9.97 -5.53 2.24
N ARG A 58 10.62 -6.59 1.75
CA ARG A 58 12.06 -6.59 1.45
C ARG A 58 12.37 -5.75 0.22
N LEU A 59 13.42 -4.93 0.28
CA LEU A 59 13.93 -4.21 -0.91
C LEU A 59 14.97 -5.06 -1.65
N LEU A 60 14.71 -5.34 -2.94
CA LEU A 60 15.51 -6.24 -3.77
C LEU A 60 16.34 -5.55 -4.87
N ASN A 61 16.49 -4.23 -4.79
CA ASN A 61 17.32 -3.49 -5.74
C ASN A 61 18.77 -4.03 -5.79
N PRO A 62 19.32 -4.33 -6.98
CA PRO A 62 20.75 -4.61 -7.13
C PRO A 62 21.57 -3.44 -6.60
N ARG A 63 22.70 -3.78 -5.97
CA ARG A 63 23.65 -2.82 -5.38
C ARG A 63 25.04 -3.12 -5.91
N SER A 64 25.96 -2.19 -5.69
CA SER A 64 27.37 -2.43 -5.99
C SER A 64 27.88 -3.66 -5.22
N ALA A 65 28.80 -4.43 -5.81
CA ALA A 65 29.34 -5.63 -5.17
C ALA A 65 30.05 -5.34 -3.84
N ASP A 66 30.62 -4.15 -3.72
CA ASP A 66 31.33 -3.65 -2.54
C ASP A 66 30.43 -2.82 -1.60
N SER A 67 29.11 -2.85 -1.82
CA SER A 67 28.16 -2.06 -1.02
C SER A 67 28.17 -2.50 0.44
N ALA A 68 28.51 -1.58 1.35
CA ALA A 68 28.37 -1.77 2.78
C ALA A 68 26.90 -1.67 3.27
N THR A 69 25.96 -1.36 2.37
CA THR A 69 24.55 -1.16 2.71
C THR A 69 23.86 -2.52 2.92
N PRO A 70 23.38 -2.86 4.13
CA PRO A 70 22.74 -4.14 4.39
C PRO A 70 21.37 -4.25 3.71
N GLY A 71 20.89 -5.48 3.51
CA GLY A 71 19.51 -5.71 3.09
C GLY A 71 18.52 -5.05 4.06
N MET A 72 17.48 -4.38 3.55
CA MET A 72 16.54 -3.63 4.39
C MET A 72 15.11 -3.71 3.83
N THR A 73 14.14 -3.30 4.64
CA THR A 73 12.73 -3.22 4.25
C THR A 73 12.37 -1.84 3.72
N VAL A 74 11.22 -1.73 3.03
CA VAL A 74 10.66 -0.42 2.64
C VAL A 74 10.43 0.45 3.88
N GLY A 75 9.87 -0.11 4.97
CA GLY A 75 9.71 0.61 6.23
C GLY A 75 11.01 1.20 6.76
N LYS A 76 12.12 0.44 6.71
CA LYS A 76 13.42 0.92 7.18
C LYS A 76 14.02 2.00 6.27
N LEU A 77 13.83 1.89 4.96
CA LEU A 77 14.22 2.94 4.01
C LEU A 77 13.52 4.26 4.33
N ILE A 78 12.20 4.23 4.59
CA ILE A 78 11.44 5.44 4.94
C ILE A 78 11.91 6.04 6.26
N GLU A 79 12.24 5.21 7.25
CA GLU A 79 12.81 5.69 8.52
C GLU A 79 14.13 6.45 8.30
N PHE A 80 15.03 5.92 7.46
CA PHE A 80 16.28 6.62 7.12
C PHE A 80 16.04 7.90 6.31
N ALA A 81 15.06 7.89 5.40
CA ALA A 81 14.70 9.07 4.62
C ALA A 81 14.08 10.18 5.49
N ASP A 82 13.24 9.82 6.47
CA ASP A 82 12.70 10.74 7.48
C ASP A 82 13.84 11.37 8.30
N ARG A 83 14.82 10.56 8.75
CA ARG A 83 16.00 11.07 9.47
C ARG A 83 16.85 12.00 8.63
N TYR A 84 17.11 11.63 7.38
CA TYR A 84 17.84 12.47 6.42
C TYR A 84 17.18 13.84 6.26
N LEU A 85 15.86 13.87 6.04
CA LEU A 85 15.12 15.13 5.86
C LEU A 85 15.05 15.94 7.17
N ALA A 86 14.94 15.28 8.32
CA ALA A 86 14.87 15.93 9.62
C ALA A 86 16.13 16.74 9.97
N CYS A 87 17.27 16.41 9.36
CA CYS A 87 18.53 17.15 9.55
C CYS A 87 18.52 18.57 8.97
N ASP A 88 17.60 18.90 8.07
CA ASP A 88 17.66 20.16 7.31
C ASP A 88 16.78 21.31 7.84
N CYS A 89 15.76 21.04 8.67
CA CYS A 89 14.91 21.96 9.48
C CYS A 89 13.48 21.37 9.54
N ALA A 90 13.01 20.98 10.73
CA ALA A 90 11.92 20.03 10.87
C ALA A 90 10.48 20.57 10.79
N ASN A 91 9.61 19.71 10.24
CA ASN A 91 8.22 19.36 10.66
C ASN A 91 7.45 18.60 9.56
N THR A 92 8.12 18.23 8.47
CA THR A 92 7.54 17.46 7.38
C THR A 92 8.17 16.07 7.33
N ARG A 93 7.33 15.03 7.22
CA ARG A 93 7.80 13.68 6.93
C ARG A 93 8.37 13.65 5.52
N PHE A 94 9.32 12.77 5.26
CA PHE A 94 9.78 12.48 3.91
C PHE A 94 8.60 12.00 3.05
N ALA A 95 7.80 11.08 3.60
CA ALA A 95 6.58 10.60 2.96
C ALA A 95 5.48 11.66 2.99
N LYS A 96 5.00 12.07 1.82
CA LYS A 96 3.85 12.98 1.68
C LYS A 96 2.54 12.22 1.53
N ALA A 97 2.50 11.29 0.57
CA ALA A 97 1.31 10.47 0.32
C ALA A 97 1.67 9.17 -0.39
N TRP A 98 1.07 8.08 0.05
CA TRP A 98 1.12 6.79 -0.62
C TRP A 98 -0.10 6.60 -1.52
N HIS A 99 0.14 6.09 -2.73
CA HIS A 99 -0.89 5.75 -3.69
C HIS A 99 -0.69 4.31 -4.16
N PRO A 100 -1.69 3.42 -4.02
CA PRO A 100 -1.61 2.12 -4.66
C PRO A 100 -1.63 2.30 -6.18
N ILE A 101 -0.80 1.53 -6.87
CA ILE A 101 -0.73 1.47 -8.34
C ILE A 101 -0.79 0.02 -8.79
N GLU A 102 -0.97 -0.20 -10.10
CA GLU A 102 -0.86 -1.55 -10.66
C GLU A 102 0.54 -2.12 -10.36
N GLY A 103 0.57 -3.27 -9.69
CA GLY A 103 1.80 -3.96 -9.33
C GLY A 103 2.59 -3.35 -8.17
N GLY A 104 2.06 -2.37 -7.42
CA GLY A 104 2.73 -1.87 -6.21
C GLY A 104 2.24 -0.52 -5.70
N TYR A 105 3.19 0.36 -5.36
CA TYR A 105 2.89 1.63 -4.69
C TYR A 105 3.73 2.78 -5.25
N GLU A 106 3.13 3.96 -5.28
CA GLU A 106 3.80 5.23 -5.57
C GLU A 106 3.82 6.09 -4.30
N LEU A 107 4.99 6.64 -3.98
CA LEU A 107 5.19 7.54 -2.86
C LEU A 107 5.51 8.94 -3.36
N ALA A 108 4.57 9.86 -3.17
CA ALA A 108 4.88 11.28 -3.25
C ALA A 108 5.75 11.67 -2.04
N THR A 109 6.82 12.43 -2.29
CA THR A 109 7.76 12.85 -1.23
C THR A 109 7.68 14.36 -1.01
N ASN A 110 8.10 14.82 0.17
CA ASN A 110 8.34 16.23 0.43
C ASN A 110 9.78 16.65 0.05
N ALA A 111 10.57 15.76 -0.54
CA ALA A 111 11.90 16.08 -1.06
C ALA A 111 11.77 16.72 -2.45
N GLY A 112 12.08 18.02 -2.56
CA GLY A 112 11.84 18.83 -3.76
C GLY A 112 12.60 18.41 -5.04
N GLN A 113 13.44 17.38 -5.00
CA GLN A 113 14.30 16.93 -6.11
C GLN A 113 13.96 15.52 -6.63
N VAL A 114 12.89 14.89 -6.14
CA VAL A 114 12.58 13.50 -6.46
C VAL A 114 11.16 13.40 -7.00
N ARG A 115 11.00 12.92 -8.25
CA ARG A 115 9.67 12.48 -8.73
C ARG A 115 9.16 11.35 -7.81
N PRO A 116 7.84 11.07 -7.79
CA PRO A 116 7.29 10.06 -6.90
C PRO A 116 8.07 8.74 -6.99
N LEU A 117 8.44 8.18 -5.83
CA LEU A 117 9.17 6.93 -5.76
C LEU A 117 8.20 5.79 -6.07
N ARG A 118 8.52 4.95 -7.06
CA ARG A 118 7.68 3.81 -7.44
C ARG A 118 8.27 2.50 -6.95
N PHE A 119 7.49 1.79 -6.17
CA PHE A 119 7.80 0.47 -5.64
C PHE A 119 6.97 -0.56 -6.41
N ILE A 120 7.63 -1.46 -7.14
CA ILE A 120 6.99 -2.62 -7.78
C ILE A 120 7.14 -3.80 -6.85
N CYS A 121 6.03 -4.39 -6.42
CA CYS A 121 5.99 -5.39 -5.36
C CYS A 121 5.39 -6.71 -5.85
N SER A 122 5.92 -7.81 -5.32
CA SER A 122 5.43 -9.17 -5.59
C SER A 122 5.48 -10.02 -4.32
N GLY A 123 4.54 -10.95 -4.20
CA GLY A 123 4.31 -11.74 -2.99
C GLY A 123 3.22 -11.16 -2.10
N ILE A 124 3.06 -11.74 -0.91
CA ILE A 124 2.04 -11.35 0.08
C ILE A 124 2.59 -11.51 1.51
N GLY A 125 2.10 -10.68 2.43
CA GLY A 125 2.46 -10.74 3.85
C GLY A 125 3.98 -10.67 4.09
N GLU A 126 4.51 -11.58 4.89
CA GLU A 126 5.94 -11.64 5.25
C GLU A 126 6.87 -12.01 4.07
N ALA A 127 6.32 -12.52 2.96
CA ALA A 127 7.06 -12.81 1.74
C ALA A 127 7.04 -11.63 0.74
N LEU A 128 6.38 -10.53 1.08
CA LEU A 128 6.29 -9.37 0.19
C LEU A 128 7.69 -8.79 -0.05
N SER A 129 8.01 -8.62 -1.33
CA SER A 129 9.26 -8.04 -1.77
C SER A 129 8.96 -6.94 -2.78
N CYS A 130 9.70 -5.83 -2.69
CA CYS A 130 9.56 -4.68 -3.55
C CYS A 130 10.90 -4.30 -4.20
N TYR A 131 10.79 -3.73 -5.40
CA TYR A 131 11.88 -3.12 -6.15
C TYR A 131 11.55 -1.64 -6.37
N LEU A 132 12.48 -0.76 -6.01
CA LEU A 132 12.37 0.66 -6.31
C LEU A 132 12.79 0.93 -7.76
N THR A 133 11.94 1.54 -8.56
CA THR A 133 12.31 1.87 -9.95
C THR A 133 13.40 2.93 -9.99
N GLU A 134 13.95 3.14 -11.19
CA GLU A 134 14.79 4.30 -11.46
C GLU A 134 14.06 5.61 -11.13
N ILE A 135 14.81 6.55 -10.57
CA ILE A 135 14.31 7.83 -10.10
C ILE A 135 14.73 8.91 -11.09
N ASP A 136 13.74 9.57 -11.68
CA ASP A 136 13.95 10.76 -12.51
C ASP A 136 14.04 12.00 -11.59
N ARG A 137 15.24 12.60 -11.51
CA ARG A 137 15.52 13.82 -10.73
C ARG A 137 15.04 15.10 -11.41
N GLY A 138 14.50 15.00 -12.63
CA GLY A 138 13.84 16.09 -13.34
C GLY A 138 14.55 16.53 -14.62
N ALA A 139 13.77 17.17 -15.49
CA ALA A 139 14.21 17.59 -16.82
C ALA A 139 15.21 18.77 -16.82
N ALA A 140 15.50 19.35 -15.66
CA ALA A 140 16.52 20.39 -15.51
C ALA A 140 17.95 19.86 -15.74
N LEU A 141 18.15 18.56 -15.55
CA LEU A 141 19.42 17.89 -15.82
C LEU A 141 19.44 17.44 -17.28
N THR A 142 20.30 18.06 -18.09
CA THR A 142 20.45 17.77 -19.53
C THR A 142 21.19 16.46 -19.75
N ASN A 143 22.11 16.09 -18.87
CA ASN A 143 22.81 14.83 -18.92
C ASN A 143 21.93 13.70 -18.36
N LEU A 144 21.62 12.70 -19.20
CA LEU A 144 20.75 11.58 -18.83
C LEU A 144 21.31 10.76 -17.67
N THR A 145 22.64 10.59 -17.58
CA THR A 145 23.27 9.82 -16.49
C THR A 145 23.20 10.53 -15.14
N GLU A 146 23.02 11.84 -15.15
CA GLU A 146 22.83 12.65 -13.93
C GLU A 146 21.35 12.75 -13.55
N ARG A 147 20.49 12.70 -14.57
CA ARG A 147 19.03 12.80 -14.42
C ARG A 147 18.42 11.57 -13.78
N PHE A 148 18.87 10.39 -14.20
CA PHE A 148 18.30 9.12 -13.79
C PHE A 148 19.19 8.44 -12.76
N MET A 149 18.60 8.08 -11.62
CA MET A 149 19.30 7.43 -10.52
C MET A 149 18.74 6.03 -10.31
N PRO A 150 19.59 4.98 -10.37
CA PRO A 150 19.19 3.63 -10.03
C PRO A 150 18.63 3.55 -8.60
N GLY A 151 17.60 2.74 -8.40
CA GLY A 151 17.01 2.56 -7.07
C GLY A 151 18.01 1.99 -6.05
N GLY A 152 19.00 1.20 -6.49
CA GLY A 152 20.10 0.73 -5.65
C GLY A 152 20.94 1.88 -5.09
N ASP A 153 21.40 2.77 -5.96
CA ASP A 153 22.18 3.97 -5.61
C ASP A 153 21.40 4.90 -4.68
N PHE A 154 20.08 5.03 -4.88
CA PHE A 154 19.23 5.79 -3.99
C PHE A 154 19.15 5.17 -2.58
N ILE A 155 19.04 3.84 -2.49
CA ILE A 155 19.03 3.14 -1.19
C ILE A 155 20.36 3.34 -0.46
N GLU A 156 21.49 3.24 -1.16
CA GLU A 156 22.81 3.50 -0.59
C GLU A 156 22.96 4.94 -0.10
N PHE A 157 22.49 5.90 -0.90
CA PHE A 157 22.44 7.31 -0.54
C PHE A 157 21.62 7.54 0.73
N ILE A 158 20.36 7.08 0.76
CA ILE A 158 19.48 7.27 1.92
C ILE A 158 20.03 6.57 3.16
N TYR A 159 20.62 5.38 3.01
CA TYR A 159 21.25 4.69 4.12
C TYR A 159 22.41 5.50 4.73
N GLY A 160 23.38 5.93 3.90
CA GLY A 160 24.55 6.66 4.36
C GLY A 160 24.20 8.00 5.03
N HIS A 161 23.24 8.72 4.45
CA HIS A 161 22.79 10.02 4.95
C HIS A 161 21.79 9.90 6.11
N GLY A 162 20.98 8.85 6.17
CA GLY A 162 20.07 8.59 7.29
C GLY A 162 20.77 8.07 8.55
N LEU A 163 22.00 7.56 8.42
CA LEU A 163 22.85 7.19 9.56
C LEU A 163 23.45 8.40 10.29
N ASN A 164 23.71 9.49 9.56
CA ASN A 164 24.47 10.63 10.08
C ASN A 164 23.64 11.92 9.95
N CYS A 165 23.38 12.57 11.09
CA CYS A 165 22.80 13.90 11.11
C CYS A 165 23.89 14.91 11.49
N PRO A 166 24.55 15.57 10.53
CA PRO A 166 25.67 16.48 10.84
C PRO A 166 25.23 17.78 11.50
N ARG A 167 23.91 18.03 11.61
CA ARG A 167 23.40 19.28 12.18
C ARG A 167 23.57 19.28 13.70
N VAL A 168 24.54 20.06 14.17
CA VAL A 168 24.82 20.29 15.60
C VAL A 168 23.92 21.39 16.18
N GLU A 169 23.36 22.25 15.33
CA GLU A 169 22.56 23.42 15.73
C GLU A 169 21.04 23.16 15.60
N PRO A 170 20.21 23.69 16.51
CA PRO A 170 18.76 23.52 16.46
C PRO A 170 18.13 24.15 15.21
N CYS A 171 16.94 23.65 14.84
CA CYS A 171 16.14 24.25 13.76
C CYS A 171 15.79 25.71 14.11
N PRO A 172 15.79 26.65 13.15
CA PRO A 172 15.26 27.99 13.35
C PRO A 172 13.80 27.88 13.76
N SER A 173 13.40 28.64 14.78
CA SER A 173 12.01 28.63 15.26
C SER A 173 11.06 29.03 14.12
N PRO A 174 9.89 28.38 13.98
CA PRO A 174 8.88 28.78 13.02
C PRO A 174 8.53 30.26 13.23
N ILE A 175 8.67 31.09 12.20
CA ILE A 175 8.29 32.51 12.28
C ILE A 175 6.75 32.57 12.38
N PRO A 176 6.17 33.09 13.46
CA PRO A 176 4.71 33.25 13.55
C PRO A 176 4.25 34.27 12.50
N GLY A 177 3.46 33.83 11.51
CA GLY A 177 2.70 34.74 10.65
C GLY A 177 2.94 34.71 9.14
N LEU A 178 3.77 33.80 8.60
CA LEU A 178 3.78 33.57 7.14
C LEU A 178 2.81 32.43 6.78
N LYS A 179 1.66 32.80 6.20
CA LYS A 179 0.76 31.93 5.43
C LYS A 179 1.00 32.16 3.94
#